data_AF-S9WMH2-F1
#
_entry.id   AF-S9WMH2-F1
#
_cell.length_a   1.000
_cell.length_b   1.000
_cell.length_c   1.000
_cell.angle_alpha   90.00
_cell.angle_beta   90.00
_cell.angle_gamma   90.00
#
_symmetry.space_group_name_H-M   'P 1'
#
loop_
_entity.id
_entity.type
_entity.pdbx_description
1 polymer ?
#
loop_
_entity_poly.entity_id
_entity_poly.type
_entity_poly.pdbx_seq_one_letter_code
_entity_poly.pdbx_strand_id
1 'polypeptide(L)'
;MSTDPYEICDDEANQWRICVEKHLGQPEVHTACEGAQAQFDSCISVWRARVGPAVSIKGRNEGEPPDQCAAMSCLVGECLRKYNYDFKRCKPPMDFFKYCVKGFYGSEYVVDK
;
A
#
# COMPACT_ATOMS: atom_id res chain seq x y z
N MET A 1 14.10 -12.39 13.85
CA MET A 1 13.66 -11.71 12.62
C MET A 1 12.82 -12.71 11.85
N SER A 2 11.58 -12.37 11.55
CA SER A 2 10.69 -13.28 10.83
C SER A 2 11.25 -13.59 9.45
N THR A 3 11.12 -14.84 9.04
CA THR A 3 11.46 -15.31 7.69
C THR A 3 10.21 -15.42 6.83
N ASP A 4 9.05 -15.08 7.39
CA ASP A 4 7.79 -15.10 6.68
C ASP A 4 7.71 -13.86 5.76
N PRO A 5 7.69 -14.04 4.42
CA PRO A 5 7.55 -12.91 3.50
C PRO A 5 6.24 -12.14 3.70
N TYR A 6 5.23 -12.73 4.34
CA TYR A 6 3.93 -12.11 4.58
C TYR A 6 3.92 -11.13 5.77
N GLU A 7 4.99 -11.07 6.57
CA GLU A 7 5.12 -10.10 7.67
C GLU A 7 5.99 -8.88 7.31
N ILE A 8 6.58 -8.86 6.10
CA ILE A 8 7.48 -7.78 5.69
C ILE A 8 6.69 -6.49 5.49
N CYS A 9 7.02 -5.48 6.29
CA CYS A 9 6.37 -4.16 6.28
C CYS A 9 4.84 -4.20 6.50
N ASP A 10 4.33 -5.26 7.13
CA ASP A 10 2.90 -5.45 7.37
C ASP A 10 2.35 -4.40 8.35
N ASP A 11 3.10 -4.14 9.43
CA ASP A 11 2.74 -3.12 10.42
C ASP A 11 2.63 -1.72 9.79
N GLU A 12 3.62 -1.32 8.98
CA GLU A 12 3.63 -0.03 8.30
C GLU A 12 2.53 0.07 7.24
N ALA A 13 2.30 -1.00 6.46
CA ALA A 13 1.21 -1.05 5.49
C ALA A 13 -0.17 -0.95 6.18
N ASN A 14 -0.35 -1.62 7.32
CA ASN A 14 -1.57 -1.57 8.10
C ASN A 14 -1.78 -0.21 8.77
N GLN A 15 -0.73 0.42 9.31
CA GLN A 15 -0.81 1.78 9.86
C GLN A 15 -1.22 2.79 8.78
N TRP A 16 -0.65 2.66 7.58
CA TRP A 16 -1.04 3.48 6.44
C TRP A 16 -2.51 3.26 6.06
N ARG A 17 -2.95 2.01 5.95
CA ARG A 17 -4.36 1.65 5.71
C ARG A 17 -5.30 2.27 6.74
N ILE A 18 -4.98 2.17 8.04
CA ILE A 18 -5.77 2.77 9.13
C ILE A 18 -5.92 4.28 8.94
N CYS A 19 -4.85 4.96 8.52
CA CYS A 19 -4.92 6.38 8.23
C CYS A 19 -5.87 6.68 7.06
N VAL A 20 -5.69 5.98 5.93
CA VAL A 20 -6.52 6.17 4.73
C VAL A 20 -8.00 5.90 5.03
N GLU A 21 -8.30 4.89 5.82
CA GLU A 21 -9.66 4.55 6.26
C GLU A 21 -10.31 5.71 7.02
N LYS A 22 -9.60 6.32 7.98
CA LYS A 22 -10.11 7.47 8.76
C LYS A 22 -10.43 8.68 7.88
N HIS A 23 -9.78 8.83 6.73
CA HIS A 23 -9.88 10.01 5.87
C HIS A 23 -10.42 9.63 4.48
N LEU A 24 -11.15 8.52 4.40
CA LEU A 24 -11.57 7.93 3.14
C LEU A 24 -12.45 8.89 2.33
N GLY A 25 -12.02 9.18 1.10
CA GLY A 25 -12.71 10.09 0.18
C GLY A 25 -12.63 11.56 0.59
N GLN A 26 -11.73 11.94 1.51
CA GLN A 26 -11.42 13.34 1.79
C GLN A 26 -10.35 13.86 0.79
N PRO A 27 -10.42 15.13 0.35
CA PRO A 27 -9.45 15.70 -0.58
C PRO A 27 -8.00 15.67 -0.04
N GLU A 28 -7.85 15.88 1.27
CA GLU A 28 -6.57 15.98 1.99
C GLU A 28 -6.00 14.64 2.48
N VAL A 29 -6.56 13.49 2.07
CA VAL A 29 -6.10 12.17 2.52
C VAL A 29 -4.60 11.91 2.22
N HIS A 30 -4.08 12.47 1.13
CA HIS A 30 -2.65 12.41 0.82
C HIS A 30 -1.79 13.09 1.88
N THR A 31 -2.06 14.36 2.18
CA THR A 31 -1.31 15.11 3.18
C THR A 31 -1.50 14.53 4.58
N ALA A 32 -2.72 14.11 4.91
CA ALA A 32 -3.00 13.58 6.24
C ALA A 32 -2.31 12.23 6.52
N CYS A 33 -2.07 11.43 5.48
CA CYS A 33 -1.47 10.10 5.60
C CYS A 33 -0.03 10.03 5.09
N GLU A 34 0.59 11.16 4.78
CA GLU A 34 1.97 11.23 4.28
C GLU A 34 2.98 10.60 5.25
N GLY A 35 2.78 10.81 6.56
CA GLY A 35 3.67 10.25 7.58
C GLY A 35 3.61 8.72 7.66
N ALA A 36 2.42 8.14 7.50
CA ALA A 36 2.25 6.69 7.50
C ALA A 36 2.77 6.06 6.20
N GLN A 37 2.57 6.74 5.07
CA GLN A 37 3.18 6.34 3.79
C GLN A 37 4.72 6.36 3.88
N ALA A 38 5.31 7.42 4.45
CA ALA A 38 6.76 7.54 4.59
C ALA A 38 7.37 6.43 5.47
N GLN A 39 6.64 5.96 6.49
CA GLN A 39 7.07 4.81 7.29
C GLN A 39 7.09 3.52 6.46
N PHE A 40 6.06 3.29 5.64
CA PHE A 40 6.04 2.18 4.69
C PHE A 40 7.21 2.28 3.69
N ASP A 41 7.45 3.45 3.11
CA ASP A 41 8.56 3.69 2.18
C ASP A 41 9.93 3.40 2.80
N SER A 42 10.11 3.79 4.06
CA SER A 42 11.32 3.51 4.84
C SER A 42 11.50 2.00 5.04
N CYS A 43 10.44 1.29 5.43
CA CYS A 43 10.50 -0.16 5.61
C CYS A 43 10.84 -0.88 4.29
N ILE A 44 10.16 -0.54 3.19
CA ILE A 44 10.43 -1.12 1.86
C ILE A 44 11.87 -0.84 1.45
N SER A 45 12.37 0.38 1.64
CA SER A 45 13.74 0.74 1.27
C SER A 45 14.78 -0.07 2.05
N VAL A 46 14.59 -0.23 3.37
CA VAL A 46 15.48 -1.05 4.22
C VAL A 46 15.44 -2.52 3.81
N TRP A 47 14.24 -3.06 3.55
CA TRP A 47 14.09 -4.43 3.09
C TRP A 47 14.75 -4.66 1.73
N ARG A 48 14.50 -3.77 0.76
CA ARG A 48 15.08 -3.81 -0.59
C ARG A 48 16.59 -3.76 -0.60
N ALA A 49 17.19 -2.96 0.27
CA ALA A 49 18.64 -2.90 0.43
C ALA A 49 19.25 -4.25 0.87
N ARG A 50 18.47 -5.13 1.52
CA ARG A 50 18.92 -6.44 2.00
C ARG A 50 18.73 -7.55 0.98
N VAL A 51 17.60 -7.56 0.26
CA VAL A 51 17.24 -8.68 -0.64
C VAL A 51 17.51 -8.40 -2.12
N GLY A 52 17.76 -7.13 -2.47
CA GLY A 52 17.99 -6.70 -3.84
C GLY A 52 16.70 -6.47 -4.65
N PRO A 53 16.84 -5.99 -5.90
CA PRO A 53 15.71 -5.56 -6.72
C PRO A 53 14.95 -6.72 -7.38
N ALA A 54 15.54 -7.91 -7.49
CA ALA A 54 14.93 -9.04 -8.20
C ALA A 54 13.88 -9.79 -7.38
N VAL A 55 13.91 -9.70 -6.05
CA VAL A 55 12.97 -10.38 -5.16
C VAL A 55 11.60 -9.73 -5.28
N SER A 56 10.53 -10.51 -5.40
CA SER A 56 9.16 -9.98 -5.42
C SER A 56 8.30 -10.74 -4.41
N ILE A 57 7.46 -10.04 -3.68
CA ILE A 57 6.41 -10.64 -2.84
C ILE A 57 5.11 -10.49 -3.62
N LYS A 58 4.43 -11.61 -3.88
CA LYS A 58 3.13 -11.67 -4.54
C LYS A 58 2.09 -12.20 -3.54
N GLY A 59 0.81 -12.11 -3.89
CA GLY A 59 -0.23 -12.79 -3.13
C GLY A 59 -0.08 -14.31 -3.15
N ARG A 60 -0.76 -14.98 -2.24
CA ARG A 60 -0.71 -16.45 -2.11
C ARG A 60 -1.28 -17.15 -3.34
N ASN A 61 -2.30 -16.56 -3.97
CA ASN A 61 -2.86 -17.05 -5.22
C ASN A 61 -2.48 -16.15 -6.41
N GLU A 62 -2.53 -16.72 -7.61
CA GLU A 62 -2.28 -15.98 -8.84
C GLU A 62 -3.31 -14.85 -9.02
N GLY A 63 -2.82 -13.64 -9.34
CA GLY A 63 -3.64 -12.45 -9.50
C GLY A 63 -3.94 -11.70 -8.19
N GLU A 64 -3.56 -12.24 -7.03
CA GLU A 64 -3.70 -11.54 -5.75
C GLU A 64 -2.55 -10.55 -5.49
N PRO A 65 -2.85 -9.40 -4.86
CA PRO A 65 -1.81 -8.52 -4.35
C PRO A 65 -1.07 -9.17 -3.17
N PRO A 66 0.11 -8.65 -2.77
CA PRO A 66 0.72 -9.00 -1.49
C PRO A 66 -0.27 -8.86 -0.34
N ASP A 67 -0.23 -9.78 0.63
CA ASP A 67 -1.14 -9.82 1.78
C ASP A 67 -1.18 -8.47 2.52
N GLN A 68 -0.03 -7.81 2.66
CA GLN A 68 0.13 -6.50 3.30
C GLN A 68 -0.71 -5.39 2.63
N CYS A 69 -0.95 -5.51 1.32
CA CYS A 69 -1.69 -4.53 0.54
C CYS A 69 -3.16 -4.92 0.33
N ALA A 70 -3.55 -6.17 0.62
CA ALA A 70 -4.90 -6.66 0.37
C ALA A 70 -5.95 -5.83 1.11
N ALA A 71 -5.70 -5.49 2.38
CA ALA A 71 -6.61 -4.67 3.17
C ALA A 71 -6.76 -3.23 2.65
N MET A 72 -5.76 -2.69 1.96
CA MET A 72 -5.86 -1.38 1.29
C MET A 72 -6.83 -1.44 0.09
N SER A 73 -6.88 -2.56 -0.64
CA SER A 73 -7.82 -2.73 -1.76
C SER A 73 -9.30 -2.67 -1.31
N CYS A 74 -9.59 -3.10 -0.08
CA CYS A 74 -10.94 -3.03 0.50
C CYS A 74 -11.44 -1.59 0.60
N LEU A 75 -10.54 -0.63 0.87
CA LEU A 75 -10.88 0.79 0.98
C LEU A 75 -11.33 1.40 -0.36
N VAL A 76 -10.87 0.86 -1.49
CA VAL A 76 -11.34 1.27 -2.83
C VAL A 76 -12.83 0.97 -2.97
N GLY A 77 -13.23 -0.28 -2.69
CA GLY A 77 -14.62 -0.70 -2.76
C GLY A 77 -15.51 0.02 -1.75
N GLU A 78 -15.02 0.23 -0.53
CA GLU A 78 -15.73 1.01 0.49
C GLU A 78 -15.96 2.46 0.06
N CYS A 79 -14.93 3.13 -0.46
CA CYS A 79 -15.04 4.50 -0.93
C CYS A 79 -16.08 4.61 -2.06
N LEU A 80 -15.99 3.73 -3.06
CA LEU A 80 -16.92 3.75 -4.20
C LEU A 80 -18.36 3.53 -3.75
N ARG A 81 -18.61 2.59 -2.84
CA ARG A 81 -19.95 2.38 -2.27
C ARG A 81 -20.46 3.60 -1.49
N LYS A 82 -19.59 4.23 -0.70
CA LYS A 82 -19.93 5.39 0.14
C LYS A 82 -20.20 6.66 -0.65
N TYR A 83 -19.51 6.85 -1.78
CA TYR A 83 -19.56 8.08 -2.57
C TYR A 83 -20.16 7.88 -3.97
N ASN A 84 -21.14 6.97 -4.10
CA ASN A 84 -21.92 6.75 -5.32
C ASN A 84 -21.06 6.50 -6.58
N TYR A 85 -20.04 5.66 -6.44
CA TYR A 85 -19.09 5.30 -7.49
C TYR A 85 -18.35 6.50 -8.10
N ASP A 86 -18.11 7.55 -7.32
CA ASP A 86 -17.26 8.67 -7.73
C ASP A 86 -15.78 8.24 -7.75
N PHE A 87 -15.34 7.78 -8.91
CA PHE A 87 -13.95 7.38 -9.15
C PHE A 87 -12.94 8.52 -9.01
N LYS A 88 -13.35 9.79 -9.19
CA LYS A 88 -12.44 10.92 -8.98
C LYS A 88 -12.18 11.10 -7.50
N ARG A 89 -13.23 11.06 -6.69
CA ARG A 89 -13.13 11.15 -5.23
C ARG A 89 -12.41 9.94 -4.62
N CYS A 90 -12.59 8.76 -5.21
CA CYS A 90 -11.96 7.52 -4.73
C CYS A 90 -10.62 7.20 -5.42
N LYS A 91 -10.06 8.14 -6.19
CA LYS A 91 -8.74 7.99 -6.81
C LYS A 91 -7.62 7.77 -5.77
N PRO A 92 -7.56 8.49 -4.63
CA PRO A 92 -6.47 8.31 -3.67
C PRO A 92 -6.29 6.88 -3.15
N PRO A 93 -7.31 6.18 -2.60
CA PRO A 93 -7.13 4.79 -2.15
C PRO A 93 -6.76 3.84 -3.29
N MET A 94 -7.16 4.11 -4.55
CA MET A 94 -6.74 3.33 -5.71
C MET A 94 -5.24 3.51 -6.00
N ASP A 95 -4.76 4.75 -5.93
CA ASP A 95 -3.35 5.06 -6.16
C ASP A 95 -2.47 4.52 -5.01
N PHE A 96 -2.93 4.61 -3.76
CA PHE A 96 -2.25 4.02 -2.60
C PHE A 96 -2.15 2.51 -2.67
N PHE A 97 -3.23 1.82 -3.05
CA PHE A 97 -3.19 0.38 -3.25
C PHE A 97 -2.16 -0.02 -4.31
N LYS A 98 -2.15 0.66 -5.46
CA LYS A 98 -1.17 0.41 -6.53
C LYS A 98 0.26 0.66 -6.04
N TYR A 99 0.47 1.74 -5.28
CA TYR A 99 1.77 2.10 -4.75
C TYR A 99 2.28 1.06 -3.73
N CYS A 100 1.41 0.61 -2.82
CA CYS A 100 1.71 -0.48 -1.90
C CYS A 100 2.20 -1.73 -2.66
N VAL A 101 1.45 -2.19 -3.66
CA VAL A 101 1.80 -3.38 -4.46
C VAL A 101 3.15 -3.21 -5.14
N LYS A 102 3.41 -2.03 -5.75
CA LYS A 102 4.69 -1.74 -6.41
C LYS A 102 5.89 -1.84 -5.47
N GLY A 103 5.75 -1.43 -4.20
CA GLY A 103 6.79 -1.60 -3.18
C GLY A 103 7.33 -3.02 -3.09
N PHE A 104 6.43 -3.98 -3.25
CA PHE A 104 6.74 -5.41 -3.17
C PHE A 104 7.17 -6.04 -4.49
N TYR A 105 7.03 -5.36 -5.64
CA TYR A 105 7.28 -5.89 -6.99
C TYR A 105 8.66 -5.58 -7.60
N GLY A 106 9.64 -5.22 -6.78
CA GLY A 106 11.07 -5.30 -7.13
C GLY A 106 11.48 -4.30 -8.19
N SER A 107 11.52 -4.74 -9.44
CA SER A 107 11.84 -3.92 -10.61
C SER A 107 10.89 -2.74 -10.82
N GLU A 108 9.70 -2.79 -10.21
CA GLU A 108 8.66 -1.77 -10.37
C GLU A 108 8.61 -0.74 -9.24
N TYR A 109 9.43 -0.89 -8.20
CA TYR A 109 9.51 0.10 -7.13
C TYR A 109 10.41 1.27 -7.53
N VAL A 110 9.81 2.43 -7.77
CA VAL A 110 10.50 3.70 -8.00
C VAL A 110 10.21 4.60 -6.81
N VAL A 111 11.23 4.90 -6.01
CA VAL A 111 11.16 6.03 -5.07
C VAL A 111 11.39 7.27 -5.93
N ASP A 112 10.33 7.95 -6.33
CA ASP A 112 10.47 9.26 -6.97
C ASP A 112 11.20 10.17 -5.97
N LYS A 113 12.39 10.64 -6.36
CA LYS A 113 13.25 11.54 -5.59
C LYS A 113 12.78 12.98 -5.68
#